data_AF-K9EXK8-F1
#
_entry.id   AF-K9EXK8-F1
#
_cell.length_a   1.000
_cell.length_b   1.000
_cell.length_c   1.000
_cell.angle_alpha   90.00
_cell.angle_beta   90.00
_cell.angle_gamma   90.00
#
_symmetry.space_group_name_H-M   'P 1'
#
loop_
_entity.id
_entity.type
_entity.pdbx_description
1 polymer ?
#
loop_
_entity_poly.entity_id
_entity_poly.type
_entity_poly.pdbx_seq_one_letter_code
_entity_poly.pdbx_strand_id
1 'polypeptide(L)'
;MTKLAISLVRGYQKYISPLFPPSCRYRPTCSQYTIQAIEKHGTLKGTVMGLARIIRCNPFVQGGYDEVPDYFTLRRNPKSQAQYEADQSLSRKDLIDLLLADYQEDLVYNDQPLEEFLDQRLNYRKLDLDLLEDSYLDDMLGYTDDLGLSQAHFSLVQVQKIKDQESSPKGDPTSLVNQALGGGSASYLFLEDQLGVLDGSPDQLALDLVLAFGVREVDVQDKSSRLLHYLRVLDQVQV
;
A
#
# COMPACT_ATOMS: atom_id res chain seq x y z
N MET A 1 7.63 30.09 -6.70
CA MET A 1 9.02 29.57 -6.72
C MET A 1 9.11 28.12 -6.22
N THR A 2 8.44 27.78 -5.11
CA THR A 2 8.28 26.41 -4.56
C THR A 2 7.91 25.36 -5.61
N LYS A 3 6.91 25.63 -6.46
CA LYS A 3 6.46 24.68 -7.50
C LYS A 3 7.55 24.28 -8.50
N LEU A 4 8.47 25.19 -8.85
CA LEU A 4 9.55 24.90 -9.79
C LEU A 4 10.55 23.92 -9.16
N ALA A 5 10.97 24.20 -7.92
CA ALA A 5 11.91 23.34 -7.22
C ALA A 5 11.33 21.94 -6.95
N ILE A 6 10.05 21.86 -6.56
CA ILE A 6 9.35 20.58 -6.39
C ILE A 6 9.25 19.84 -7.74
N SER A 7 8.95 20.54 -8.84
CA SER A 7 8.89 19.95 -10.17
C SER A 7 10.23 19.35 -10.61
N LEU A 8 11.36 19.97 -10.23
CA LEU A 8 12.69 19.40 -10.51
C LEU A 8 12.91 18.10 -9.73
N VAL A 9 12.54 18.07 -8.45
CA VAL A 9 12.65 16.85 -7.63
C VAL A 9 11.72 15.75 -8.13
N ARG A 10 10.48 16.08 -8.53
CA ARG A 10 9.55 15.12 -9.14
C ARG A 10 10.05 14.62 -10.50
N GLY A 11 10.69 15.49 -11.29
CA GLY A 11 11.38 15.11 -12.52
C GLY A 11 12.49 14.09 -12.26
N TYR A 12 13.32 14.33 -11.24
CA TYR A 12 14.32 13.35 -10.79
C TYR A 12 13.67 12.02 -10.36
N GLN A 13 12.60 12.06 -9.56
CA GLN A 13 11.89 10.86 -9.12
C GLN A 13 11.31 10.05 -10.29
N LYS A 14 10.82 10.71 -11.34
CA LYS A 14 10.18 10.06 -12.49
C LYS A 14 11.17 9.51 -13.52
N TYR A 15 12.25 10.24 -13.80
CA TYR A 15 13.13 9.93 -14.94
C TYR A 15 14.49 9.36 -14.53
N ILE A 16 14.99 9.69 -13.33
CA ILE A 16 16.34 9.32 -12.90
C ILE A 16 16.29 8.24 -11.83
N SER A 17 15.44 8.39 -10.82
CA SER A 17 15.34 7.45 -9.70
C SER A 17 15.08 6.00 -10.10
N PRO A 18 14.24 5.66 -11.11
CA PRO A 18 14.00 4.27 -11.51
C PRO A 18 15.21 3.58 -12.14
N LEU A 19 16.24 4.34 -12.55
CA LEU A 19 17.46 3.81 -13.15
C LEU A 19 18.48 3.32 -12.11
N PHE A 20 18.21 3.54 -10.82
CA PHE A 20 19.11 3.18 -9.73
C PHE A 20 18.37 2.33 -8.69
N PRO A 21 19.05 1.36 -8.04
CA PRO A 21 18.46 0.62 -6.94
C PRO A 21 18.11 1.55 -5.77
N PRO A 22 17.12 1.19 -4.94
CA PRO A 22 16.73 1.96 -3.77
C PRO A 22 17.91 2.04 -2.78
N SER A 23 18.51 3.23 -2.67
CA SER A 23 19.73 3.47 -1.87
C SER A 23 19.48 4.36 -0.65
N CYS A 24 18.29 4.96 -0.55
CA CYS A 24 17.97 5.86 0.54
C CYS A 24 17.78 5.08 1.84
N ARG A 25 18.54 5.44 2.87
CA ARG A 25 18.51 4.78 4.18
C ARG A 25 17.49 5.36 5.14
N TYR A 26 17.01 6.56 4.85
CA TYR A 26 16.01 7.20 5.68
C TYR A 26 14.60 7.13 5.07
N ARG A 27 13.59 7.16 5.94
CA ARG A 27 12.16 7.32 5.60
C ARG A 27 11.63 8.66 6.16
N PRO A 28 10.82 9.44 5.41
CA PRO A 28 10.62 9.32 3.96
C PRO A 28 11.96 9.46 3.20
N THR A 29 11.98 9.12 1.91
CA THR A 29 13.22 9.17 1.11
C THR A 29 13.80 10.58 1.03
N CYS A 30 15.09 10.73 0.74
CA CYS A 30 15.74 12.05 0.66
C CYS A 30 15.06 12.98 -0.34
N SER A 31 14.58 12.46 -1.47
CA SER A 31 13.81 13.24 -2.46
C SER A 31 12.46 13.68 -1.92
N GLN A 32 11.71 12.78 -1.27
CA GLN A 32 10.42 13.10 -0.67
C GLN A 32 10.55 14.10 0.48
N TYR A 33 11.56 13.95 1.33
CA TYR A 33 11.87 14.93 2.37
C TYR A 33 12.22 16.29 1.81
N THR A 34 12.95 16.33 0.69
CA THR A 34 13.29 17.60 0.05
C THR A 34 12.03 18.32 -0.42
N ILE A 35 11.05 17.59 -0.99
CA ILE A 35 9.74 18.14 -1.34
C ILE A 35 9.03 18.69 -0.10
N GLN A 36 8.85 17.87 0.93
CA GLN A 36 8.19 18.26 2.18
C GLN A 36 8.87 19.47 2.85
N ALA A 37 10.21 19.51 2.84
CA ALA A 37 10.98 20.60 3.41
C ALA A 37 10.83 21.90 2.61
N ILE A 38 10.74 21.80 1.28
CA ILE A 38 10.45 22.95 0.40
C ILE A 38 9.02 23.46 0.62
N GLU A 39 8.06 22.57 0.80
CA GLU A 39 6.66 22.93 1.09
C GLU A 39 6.52 23.61 2.45
N LYS A 40 7.20 23.09 3.47
CA LYS A 40 7.08 23.55 4.86
C LYS A 40 7.93 24.78 5.20
N HIS A 41 9.18 24.82 4.72
CA HIS A 41 10.15 25.87 5.08
C HIS A 41 10.44 26.85 3.94
N GLY A 42 9.82 26.65 2.78
CA GLY A 42 10.07 27.40 1.56
C GLY A 42 11.29 26.91 0.79
N THR A 43 11.45 27.37 -0.45
CA THR A 43 12.44 26.83 -1.41
C THR A 43 13.87 26.85 -0.88
N LEU A 44 14.35 27.99 -0.36
CA LEU A 44 15.75 28.11 0.05
C LEU A 44 16.08 27.18 1.22
N LYS A 45 15.32 27.27 2.31
CA LYS A 45 15.54 26.48 3.53
C LYS A 45 15.30 24.99 3.25
N GLY A 46 14.23 24.66 2.52
CA GLY A 46 13.89 23.29 2.17
C GLY A 46 14.96 22.62 1.31
N THR A 47 15.52 23.33 0.32
CA THR A 47 16.63 22.81 -0.48
C THR A 47 17.89 22.58 0.36
N VAL A 48 18.23 23.50 1.27
CA VAL A 48 19.38 23.32 2.17
C VAL A 48 19.17 22.12 3.11
N MET A 49 17.97 21.96 3.67
CA MET A 49 17.63 20.79 4.51
C MET A 49 17.71 19.48 3.73
N GLY A 50 17.19 19.44 2.49
CA GLY A 50 17.27 18.30 1.60
C GLY A 50 18.70 17.89 1.26
N LEU A 51 19.54 18.86 0.87
CA LEU A 51 20.95 18.63 0.58
C LEU A 51 21.72 18.13 1.81
N ALA A 52 21.48 18.73 2.98
CA ALA A 52 22.09 18.27 4.23
C ALA A 52 21.70 16.82 4.55
N ARG A 53 20.44 16.42 4.28
CA ARG A 53 19.99 15.03 4.48
C ARG A 53 20.63 14.07 3.49
N ILE A 54 20.81 14.45 2.22
CA ILE A 54 21.50 13.62 1.22
C ILE A 54 22.94 13.30 1.68
N ILE A 55 23.67 14.30 2.18
CA ILE A 55 25.04 14.11 2.70
C ILE A 55 25.04 13.15 3.91
N ARG A 56 24.02 13.25 4.79
CA ARG A 56 23.84 12.33 5.91
C ARG A 56 23.38 10.93 5.49
N CYS A 57 22.87 10.75 4.27
CA CYS A 57 22.34 9.50 3.77
C CYS A 57 23.44 8.71 3.04
N ASN A 58 24.37 8.14 3.82
CA ASN A 58 25.50 7.38 3.28
C ASN A 58 25.50 5.92 3.79
N PRO A 59 26.25 5.00 3.15
CA PRO A 59 26.25 3.57 3.48
C PRO A 59 26.60 3.20 4.93
N PHE A 60 27.25 4.10 5.67
CA PHE A 60 27.71 3.85 7.03
C PHE A 60 26.73 4.32 8.10
N VAL A 61 25.53 4.80 7.71
CA VAL A 61 24.47 5.15 8.65
C VAL A 61 23.42 4.06 8.72
N GLN A 62 22.87 3.84 9.92
CA GLN A 62 21.77 2.89 10.13
C GLN A 62 20.48 3.32 9.41
N GLY A 63 20.27 4.63 9.24
CA GLY A 63 19.07 5.16 8.61
C GLY A 63 17.89 5.29 9.58
N GLY A 64 16.67 5.11 9.07
CA GLY A 64 15.41 5.17 9.85
C GLY A 64 14.57 6.43 9.59
N TYR A 65 13.58 6.69 10.45
CA TYR A 65 12.68 7.82 10.25
C TYR A 65 13.36 9.16 10.60
N ASP A 66 13.19 10.15 9.73
CA ASP A 66 13.68 11.54 9.88
C ASP A 66 12.70 12.46 9.14
N GLU A 67 11.57 12.76 9.77
CA GLU A 67 10.53 13.64 9.20
C GLU A 67 10.94 15.11 9.24
N VAL A 68 10.34 15.94 8.37
CA VAL A 68 10.63 17.38 8.33
C VAL A 68 10.08 18.06 9.61
N PRO A 69 10.94 18.58 10.50
CA PRO A 69 10.48 19.26 11.72
C PRO A 69 9.78 20.58 11.40
N ASP A 70 9.02 21.13 12.37
CA ASP A 70 8.35 22.44 12.24
C ASP A 70 9.29 23.63 12.28
N TYR A 71 10.55 23.41 12.64
CA TYR A 71 11.60 24.42 12.69
C TYR A 71 12.75 24.04 11.74
N PHE A 72 13.47 25.04 11.26
CA PHE A 72 14.64 24.81 10.40
C PHE A 72 15.78 24.15 11.19
N THR A 73 16.29 23.03 10.69
CA THR A 73 17.48 22.35 11.22
C THR A 73 18.16 21.53 10.13
N LEU A 74 19.47 21.40 10.21
CA LEU A 74 20.26 20.52 9.34
C LEU A 74 20.54 19.15 9.98
N ARG A 75 20.25 19.03 11.27
CA ARG A 75 20.39 17.79 12.04
C ARG A 75 19.16 16.91 11.87
N ARG A 76 19.34 15.62 12.17
CA ARG A 76 18.25 14.66 12.25
C ARG A 76 17.18 15.13 13.25
N ASN A 77 15.92 14.90 12.93
CA ASN A 77 14.80 15.15 13.83
C ASN A 77 14.77 14.05 14.91
N PRO A 78 15.02 14.37 16.19
CA PRO A 78 15.02 13.36 17.26
C PRO A 78 13.61 12.86 17.60
N LYS A 79 12.56 13.65 17.35
CA LYS A 79 11.17 13.26 17.65
C LYS A 79 10.69 12.14 16.74
N SER A 80 11.00 12.21 15.45
CA SER A 80 10.59 11.17 14.49
C SER A 80 11.28 9.83 14.74
N GLN A 81 12.45 9.83 15.36
CA GLN A 81 13.12 8.60 15.75
C GLN A 81 12.42 7.94 16.95
N ALA A 82 12.09 8.71 17.99
CA ALA A 82 11.34 8.21 19.13
C ALA A 82 9.93 7.73 18.76
N GLN A 83 9.27 8.43 17.83
CA GLN A 83 7.96 8.02 17.32
C GLN A 83 8.05 6.72 16.51
N TYR A 84 9.05 6.56 15.65
CA TYR A 84 9.28 5.28 14.95
C TYR A 84 9.60 4.12 15.91
N GLU A 85 10.42 4.37 16.94
CA GLU A 85 10.71 3.38 17.97
C GLU A 85 9.43 3.01 18.76
N ALA A 86 8.53 3.98 18.99
CA ALA A 86 7.22 3.74 19.58
C ALA A 86 6.28 2.97 18.63
N ASP A 87 6.19 3.35 17.36
CA ASP A 87 5.36 2.71 16.33
C ASP A 87 5.82 1.29 16.01
N GLN A 88 7.13 1.03 16.00
CA GLN A 88 7.68 -0.34 15.93
C GLN A 88 7.49 -1.14 17.22
N SER A 89 7.24 -0.47 18.34
CA SER A 89 6.95 -1.13 19.62
C SER A 89 5.46 -1.39 19.84
N LEU A 90 4.58 -0.82 19.00
CA LEU A 90 3.16 -1.13 19.04
C LEU A 90 2.95 -2.60 18.68
N SER A 91 2.21 -3.32 19.53
CA SER A 91 1.80 -4.66 19.15
C SER A 91 0.86 -4.57 17.94
N ARG A 92 0.82 -5.61 17.10
CA ARG A 92 -0.13 -5.69 15.97
C ARG A 92 -1.55 -5.32 16.37
N LYS A 93 -1.95 -5.69 17.60
CA LYS A 93 -3.27 -5.41 18.16
C LYS A 93 -3.51 -3.92 18.40
N ASP A 94 -2.48 -3.19 18.86
CA ASP A 94 -2.58 -1.75 19.12
C ASP A 94 -2.70 -0.95 17.81
N LEU A 95 -1.98 -1.38 16.76
CA LEU A 95 -2.11 -0.77 15.43
C LEU A 95 -3.51 -0.98 14.84
N ILE A 96 -4.05 -2.19 15.01
CA ILE A 96 -5.43 -2.50 14.61
C ILE A 96 -6.42 -1.63 15.38
N ASP A 97 -6.23 -1.44 16.70
CA ASP A 97 -7.12 -0.58 17.50
C ASP A 97 -7.11 0.87 17.03
N LEU A 98 -5.93 1.41 16.69
CA LEU A 98 -5.81 2.76 16.15
C LEU A 98 -6.57 2.92 14.84
N LEU A 99 -6.32 2.03 13.88
CA LEU A 99 -7.00 2.08 12.58
C LEU A 99 -8.50 1.83 12.71
N LEU A 100 -8.92 0.91 13.58
CA LEU A 100 -10.35 0.70 13.85
C LEU A 100 -11.02 1.95 14.37
N ALA A 101 -10.37 2.72 15.24
CA ALA A 101 -10.95 3.96 15.77
C ALA A 101 -11.30 4.97 14.67
N ASP A 102 -10.52 4.99 13.58
CA ASP A 102 -10.72 5.91 12.45
C ASP A 102 -11.69 5.35 11.39
N TYR A 103 -11.73 4.02 11.21
CA TYR A 103 -12.42 3.39 10.07
C TYR A 103 -13.56 2.42 10.45
N GLN A 104 -13.97 2.36 11.72
CA GLN A 104 -14.99 1.40 12.17
C GLN A 104 -16.30 1.49 11.41
N GLU A 105 -16.75 2.70 11.04
CA GLU A 105 -18.01 2.93 10.33
C GLU A 105 -17.93 2.58 8.83
N ASP A 106 -16.71 2.46 8.29
CA ASP A 106 -16.45 2.13 6.89
C ASP A 106 -16.30 0.61 6.66
N LEU A 107 -16.35 -0.20 7.72
CA LEU A 107 -16.22 -1.65 7.62
C LEU A 107 -17.43 -2.27 6.92
N VAL A 108 -17.17 -2.98 5.82
CA VAL A 108 -18.14 -3.88 5.18
C VAL A 108 -18.02 -5.26 5.78
N TYR A 109 -19.10 -5.78 6.37
CA TYR A 109 -19.12 -7.13 6.94
C TYR A 109 -19.61 -8.17 5.93
N ASN A 110 -18.90 -9.30 5.83
CA ASN A 110 -19.24 -10.41 4.94
C ASN A 110 -18.68 -11.74 5.47
N ASP A 111 -19.56 -12.73 5.64
CA ASP A 111 -19.21 -14.09 6.08
C ASP A 111 -19.22 -15.12 4.94
N GLN A 112 -19.50 -14.70 3.70
CA GLN A 112 -19.53 -15.60 2.55
C GLN A 112 -18.10 -16.09 2.19
N PRO A 113 -17.93 -17.35 1.76
CA PRO A 113 -16.65 -17.85 1.26
C PRO A 113 -16.14 -17.04 0.06
N LEU A 114 -14.82 -16.87 -0.02
CA LEU A 114 -14.15 -16.12 -1.10
C LEU A 114 -14.50 -16.66 -2.49
N GLU A 115 -14.45 -17.98 -2.68
CA GLU A 115 -14.72 -18.60 -3.98
C GLU A 115 -16.14 -18.29 -4.46
N GLU A 116 -17.13 -18.37 -3.54
CA GLU A 116 -18.51 -18.04 -3.86
C GLU A 116 -18.67 -16.55 -4.20
N PHE A 117 -17.97 -15.66 -3.49
CA PHE A 117 -17.95 -14.22 -3.81
C PHE A 117 -17.35 -13.96 -5.19
N LEU A 118 -16.24 -14.60 -5.52
CA LEU A 118 -15.58 -14.46 -6.82
C LEU A 118 -16.46 -15.01 -7.94
N ASP A 119 -17.06 -16.18 -7.78
CA ASP A 119 -17.95 -16.81 -8.77
C ASP A 119 -19.17 -15.93 -9.09
N GLN A 120 -19.68 -15.18 -8.11
CA GLN A 120 -20.80 -14.26 -8.30
C GLN A 120 -20.41 -12.97 -9.04
N ARG A 121 -19.14 -12.55 -8.96
CA ARG A 121 -18.69 -11.21 -9.38
C ARG A 121 -17.78 -11.22 -10.60
N LEU A 122 -17.09 -12.33 -10.85
CA LEU A 122 -16.01 -12.44 -11.82
C LEU A 122 -16.07 -13.76 -12.58
N ASN A 123 -15.66 -13.73 -13.85
CA ASN A 123 -15.23 -14.95 -14.53
C ASN A 123 -13.72 -15.07 -14.36
N TYR A 124 -13.25 -16.10 -13.65
CA TYR A 124 -11.83 -16.28 -13.38
C TYR A 124 -11.34 -17.70 -13.68
N ARG A 125 -10.04 -17.81 -13.86
CA ARG A 125 -9.33 -19.07 -14.08
C ARG A 125 -8.11 -19.13 -13.16
N LYS A 126 -8.00 -20.19 -12.35
CA LYS A 126 -6.80 -20.47 -11.56
C LYS A 126 -5.61 -20.75 -12.48
N LEU A 127 -4.48 -20.11 -12.18
CA LEU A 127 -3.20 -20.25 -12.86
C LEU A 127 -2.18 -20.89 -11.91
N ASP A 128 -1.18 -21.54 -12.50
CA ASP A 128 -0.09 -22.11 -11.74
C ASP A 128 0.90 -21.01 -11.31
N LEU A 129 1.30 -21.02 -10.04
CA LEU A 129 2.16 -20.00 -9.45
C LEU A 129 3.60 -20.10 -9.96
N ASP A 130 4.00 -21.28 -10.44
CA ASP A 130 5.30 -21.56 -11.05
C ASP A 130 5.60 -20.71 -12.31
N LEU A 131 4.61 -19.93 -12.78
CA LEU A 131 4.71 -19.06 -13.96
C LEU A 131 5.03 -17.60 -13.64
N LEU A 132 5.12 -17.22 -12.36
CA LEU A 132 5.46 -15.86 -11.93
C LEU A 132 6.98 -15.63 -11.92
N GLU A 133 7.43 -14.42 -12.24
CA GLU A 133 8.85 -14.06 -12.14
C GLU A 133 9.30 -14.00 -10.66
N ASP A 134 10.48 -14.56 -10.37
CA ASP A 134 11.04 -14.68 -9.01
C ASP A 134 11.07 -13.33 -8.26
N SER A 135 11.31 -12.20 -8.95
CA SER A 135 11.34 -10.88 -8.31
C SER A 135 9.97 -10.39 -7.83
N TYR A 136 8.89 -10.73 -8.54
CA TYR A 136 7.53 -10.41 -8.08
C TYR A 136 7.14 -11.31 -6.91
N LEU A 137 7.57 -12.58 -6.94
CA LEU A 137 7.39 -13.49 -5.81
C LEU A 137 8.10 -12.97 -4.56
N ASP A 138 9.34 -12.48 -4.66
CA ASP A 138 10.11 -11.98 -3.51
C ASP A 138 9.46 -10.75 -2.85
N ASP A 139 9.01 -9.78 -3.66
CA ASP A 139 8.29 -8.59 -3.14
C ASP A 139 6.99 -8.99 -2.44
N MET A 140 6.26 -9.95 -3.02
CA MET A 140 5.01 -10.48 -2.48
C MET A 140 5.23 -11.31 -1.22
N LEU A 141 6.25 -12.17 -1.18
CA LEU A 141 6.59 -12.99 -0.02
C LEU A 141 7.01 -12.11 1.16
N GLY A 142 7.74 -11.02 0.92
CA GLY A 142 8.03 -10.01 1.94
C GLY A 142 6.77 -9.39 2.55
N TYR A 143 5.75 -9.13 1.74
CA TYR A 143 4.44 -8.68 2.22
C TYR A 143 3.69 -9.77 3.00
N THR A 144 3.78 -11.03 2.58
CA THR A 144 3.16 -12.15 3.30
C THR A 144 3.80 -12.38 4.67
N ASP A 145 5.11 -12.18 4.80
CA ASP A 145 5.82 -12.28 6.08
C ASP A 145 5.36 -11.18 7.06
N ASP A 146 5.20 -9.95 6.58
CA ASP A 146 4.66 -8.83 7.37
C ASP A 146 3.23 -9.09 7.86
N LEU A 147 2.44 -9.85 7.10
CA LEU A 147 1.08 -10.27 7.47
C LEU A 147 1.05 -11.57 8.28
N GLY A 148 2.18 -12.27 8.44
CA GLY A 148 2.30 -13.55 9.13
C GLY A 148 1.69 -14.73 8.37
N LEU A 149 1.74 -14.70 7.03
CA LEU A 149 1.10 -15.65 6.13
C LEU A 149 2.07 -16.62 5.46
N SER A 150 3.28 -16.78 6.00
CA SER A 150 4.36 -17.58 5.39
C SER A 150 4.04 -19.07 5.17
N GLN A 151 2.94 -19.59 5.72
CA GLN A 151 2.45 -20.96 5.52
C GLN A 151 1.07 -21.03 4.86
N ALA A 152 0.56 -19.91 4.37
CA ALA A 152 -0.78 -19.83 3.79
C ALA A 152 -0.83 -20.45 2.38
N HIS A 153 -2.04 -20.84 1.97
CA HIS A 153 -2.28 -21.34 0.63
C HIS A 153 -2.63 -20.16 -0.29
N PHE A 154 -1.79 -19.98 -1.32
CA PHE A 154 -1.94 -18.91 -2.28
C PHE A 154 -2.40 -19.44 -3.63
N SER A 155 -3.16 -18.62 -4.35
CA SER A 155 -3.54 -18.92 -5.72
C SER A 155 -3.50 -17.67 -6.58
N LEU A 156 -3.00 -17.82 -7.80
CA LEU A 156 -3.08 -16.78 -8.82
C LEU A 156 -4.30 -17.05 -9.69
N VAL A 157 -5.13 -16.04 -9.93
CA VAL A 157 -6.27 -16.15 -10.82
C VAL A 157 -6.20 -15.10 -11.92
N GLN A 158 -6.43 -15.54 -13.16
CA GLN A 158 -6.69 -14.64 -14.28
C GLN A 158 -8.17 -14.31 -14.31
N VAL A 159 -8.49 -13.03 -14.41
CA VAL A 159 -9.85 -12.51 -14.36
C VAL A 159 -10.25 -11.93 -15.72
N GLN A 160 -11.50 -12.15 -16.11
CA GLN A 160 -12.09 -11.60 -17.32
C GLN A 160 -13.43 -10.93 -17.03
N LYS A 161 -13.76 -9.93 -17.85
CA LYS A 161 -15.03 -9.21 -17.76
C LYS A 161 -16.20 -10.16 -18.05
N ILE A 162 -17.24 -10.11 -17.21
CA ILE A 162 -18.51 -10.80 -17.49
C ILE A 162 -19.22 -10.05 -18.62
N LYS A 163 -19.49 -10.72 -19.74
CA LYS A 163 -20.04 -10.08 -20.95
C LYS A 163 -21.46 -9.54 -20.81
N ASP A 164 -22.22 -9.96 -19.78
CA ASP A 164 -23.68 -9.80 -19.74
C ASP A 164 -24.24 -8.94 -18.58
N GLN A 165 -23.42 -8.19 -17.82
CA GLN A 165 -23.90 -7.35 -16.70
C GLN A 165 -23.61 -5.85 -16.87
N GLU A 166 -23.94 -5.26 -18.03
CA GLU A 166 -23.93 -3.80 -18.23
C GLU A 166 -25.02 -3.06 -17.40
N SER A 167 -25.92 -3.78 -16.72
CA SER A 167 -27.05 -3.22 -15.99
C SER A 167 -26.99 -3.38 -14.47
N SER A 168 -25.80 -3.55 -13.88
CA SER A 168 -25.66 -3.49 -12.42
C SER A 168 -26.15 -2.13 -11.90
N PRO A 169 -26.99 -2.09 -10.85
CA PRO A 169 -27.52 -0.83 -10.32
C PRO A 169 -26.39 0.11 -9.90
N LYS A 170 -26.56 1.42 -10.12
CA LYS A 170 -25.63 2.46 -9.64
C LYS A 170 -25.45 2.28 -8.13
N GLY A 171 -24.23 1.94 -7.71
CA GLY A 171 -23.89 1.65 -6.31
C GLY A 171 -23.60 0.18 -6.01
N ASP A 172 -23.73 -0.74 -6.97
CA ASP A 172 -23.27 -2.12 -6.81
C ASP A 172 -21.73 -2.19 -6.93
N PRO A 173 -21.00 -2.77 -5.95
CA PRO A 173 -19.56 -2.97 -6.03
C PRO A 173 -19.09 -3.70 -7.31
N THR A 174 -19.93 -4.54 -7.94
CA THR A 174 -19.60 -5.19 -9.23
C THR A 174 -19.38 -4.19 -10.37
N SER A 175 -20.00 -3.01 -10.30
CA SER A 175 -19.85 -1.96 -11.31
C SER A 175 -18.46 -1.32 -11.29
N LEU A 176 -17.82 -1.23 -10.12
CA LEU A 176 -16.45 -0.72 -9.92
C LEU A 176 -15.42 -1.71 -10.48
N VAL A 177 -15.59 -2.99 -10.15
CA VAL A 177 -14.77 -4.11 -10.66
C VAL A 177 -14.78 -4.15 -12.19
N ASN A 178 -15.95 -4.01 -12.82
CA ASN A 178 -16.09 -3.97 -14.28
C ASN A 178 -15.53 -2.69 -14.93
N GLN A 179 -15.36 -1.60 -14.17
CA GLN A 179 -14.73 -0.35 -14.59
C GLN A 179 -13.20 -0.45 -14.54
N ALA A 180 -12.67 -1.14 -13.54
CA ALA A 180 -11.24 -1.41 -13.37
C ALA A 180 -10.69 -2.41 -14.41
N LEU A 181 -11.52 -3.35 -14.89
CA LEU A 181 -11.20 -4.28 -15.98
C LEU A 181 -11.19 -3.57 -17.34
N GLY A 182 -10.06 -2.94 -17.70
CA GLY A 182 -9.83 -2.25 -18.97
C GLY A 182 -9.93 -3.16 -20.21
N GLY A 183 -10.43 -2.62 -21.32
CA GLY A 183 -10.82 -3.35 -22.54
C GLY A 183 -9.69 -3.91 -23.42
N GLY A 184 -8.80 -4.75 -22.88
CA GLY A 184 -7.87 -5.54 -23.72
C GLY A 184 -6.68 -6.23 -23.03
N SER A 185 -6.35 -5.90 -21.79
CA SER A 185 -5.22 -6.50 -21.05
C SER A 185 -5.72 -7.59 -20.11
N ALA A 186 -4.99 -8.70 -19.97
CA ALA A 186 -5.32 -9.72 -18.99
C ALA A 186 -5.18 -9.16 -17.56
N SER A 187 -6.22 -9.31 -16.74
CA SER A 187 -6.18 -8.93 -15.33
C SER A 187 -5.90 -10.14 -14.46
N TYR A 188 -5.13 -9.92 -13.40
CA TYR A 188 -4.70 -10.99 -12.49
C TYR A 188 -5.00 -10.58 -11.06
N LEU A 189 -5.36 -11.55 -10.23
CA LEU A 189 -5.46 -11.39 -8.79
C LEU A 189 -4.62 -12.45 -8.12
N PHE A 190 -3.92 -12.05 -7.08
CA PHE A 190 -3.26 -12.93 -6.14
C PHE A 190 -4.15 -13.09 -4.93
N LEU A 191 -4.51 -14.33 -4.61
CA LEU A 191 -5.45 -14.67 -3.56
C LEU A 191 -4.74 -15.47 -2.47
N GLU A 192 -5.16 -15.24 -1.23
CA GLU A 192 -4.93 -16.15 -0.12
C GLU A 192 -6.29 -16.65 0.39
N ASP A 193 -6.37 -17.96 0.65
CA ASP A 193 -7.65 -18.64 0.89
C ASP A 193 -8.45 -18.09 2.09
N GLN A 194 -7.78 -17.53 3.11
CA GLN A 194 -8.43 -16.97 4.30
C GLN A 194 -8.64 -15.45 4.23
N LEU A 195 -7.72 -14.73 3.59
CA LEU A 195 -7.65 -13.28 3.56
C LEU A 195 -8.40 -12.67 2.37
N GLY A 196 -8.56 -13.41 1.29
CA GLY A 196 -9.16 -12.90 0.07
C GLY A 196 -8.11 -12.41 -0.93
N VAL A 197 -8.43 -11.32 -1.62
CA VAL A 197 -7.52 -10.69 -2.57
C VAL A 197 -6.38 -10.01 -1.81
N LEU A 198 -5.14 -10.34 -2.16
CA LEU A 198 -3.95 -9.72 -1.60
C LEU A 198 -3.37 -8.65 -2.52
N ASP A 199 -3.33 -8.93 -3.81
CA ASP A 199 -2.81 -8.01 -4.83
C ASP A 199 -3.46 -8.31 -6.18
N GLY A 200 -3.25 -7.44 -7.15
CA GLY A 200 -3.75 -7.64 -8.50
C GLY A 200 -3.25 -6.61 -9.49
N SER A 201 -3.33 -6.99 -10.77
CA SER A 201 -3.02 -6.11 -11.89
C SER A 201 -4.30 -5.88 -12.70
N PRO A 202 -4.83 -4.64 -12.75
CA PRO A 202 -4.31 -3.41 -12.13
C PRO A 202 -4.58 -3.31 -10.62
N ASP A 203 -3.74 -2.58 -9.88
CA ASP A 203 -3.80 -2.44 -8.41
C ASP A 203 -5.19 -2.01 -7.92
N GLN A 204 -5.84 -1.10 -8.64
CA GLN A 204 -7.18 -0.61 -8.31
C GLN A 204 -8.23 -1.74 -8.26
N LEU A 205 -8.10 -2.74 -9.13
CA LEU A 205 -9.00 -3.91 -9.13
C LEU A 205 -8.87 -4.68 -7.82
N ALA A 206 -7.65 -4.84 -7.31
CA ALA A 206 -7.40 -5.53 -6.05
C ALA A 206 -7.95 -4.75 -4.87
N LEU A 207 -7.70 -3.44 -4.81
CA LEU A 207 -8.24 -2.57 -3.75
C LEU A 207 -9.77 -2.60 -3.72
N ASP A 208 -10.42 -2.46 -4.88
CA ASP A 208 -11.88 -2.50 -5.00
C ASP A 208 -12.45 -3.84 -4.53
N LEU A 209 -11.80 -4.95 -4.87
CA LEU A 209 -12.25 -6.28 -4.45
C LEU A 209 -12.01 -6.56 -2.97
N VAL A 210 -10.91 -6.07 -2.39
CA VAL A 210 -10.69 -6.16 -0.93
C VAL A 210 -11.82 -5.44 -0.21
N LEU A 211 -12.11 -4.20 -0.60
CA LEU A 211 -13.16 -3.37 0.00
C LEU A 211 -14.55 -3.99 -0.19
N ALA A 212 -14.83 -4.53 -1.37
CA ALA A 212 -16.09 -5.19 -1.69
C ALA A 212 -16.27 -6.55 -0.99
N PHE A 213 -15.19 -7.30 -0.79
CA PHE A 213 -15.23 -8.58 -0.09
C PHE A 213 -15.55 -8.36 1.39
N GLY A 214 -14.95 -7.36 2.02
CA GLY A 214 -15.23 -7.02 3.42
C GLY A 214 -14.46 -7.86 4.44
N VAL A 215 -14.86 -7.74 5.70
CA VAL A 215 -14.30 -8.43 6.88
C VAL A 215 -15.37 -9.25 7.59
N ARG A 216 -14.99 -10.22 8.44
CA ARG A 216 -15.93 -10.96 9.29
C ARG A 216 -15.94 -10.38 10.69
N GLU A 217 -17.01 -10.63 11.44
CA GLU A 217 -17.07 -10.25 12.86
C GLU A 217 -15.91 -10.85 13.66
N VAL A 218 -15.53 -12.10 13.36
CA VAL A 218 -14.40 -12.78 14.02
C VAL A 218 -13.07 -12.07 13.79
N ASP A 219 -12.88 -11.39 12.66
CA ASP A 219 -11.64 -10.67 12.39
C ASP A 219 -11.48 -9.44 13.29
N VAL A 220 -12.61 -8.76 13.55
CA VAL A 220 -12.70 -7.62 14.48
C VAL A 220 -12.49 -8.07 15.91
N GLN A 221 -13.12 -9.17 16.31
CA GLN A 221 -12.97 -9.71 17.67
C GLN A 221 -11.52 -10.17 17.95
N ASP A 222 -10.93 -10.92 17.01
CA ASP A 222 -9.60 -11.51 17.21
C ASP A 222 -8.45 -10.57 16.81
N LYS A 223 -8.76 -9.42 16.22
CA LYS A 223 -7.78 -8.50 15.63
C LYS A 223 -6.86 -9.25 14.67
N SER A 224 -7.49 -9.94 13.72
CA SER A 224 -6.80 -10.83 12.78
C SER A 224 -5.89 -10.06 11.82
N SER A 225 -4.92 -10.73 11.19
CA SER A 225 -4.10 -10.11 10.12
C SER A 225 -4.97 -9.62 8.96
N ARG A 226 -6.12 -10.26 8.73
CA ARG A 226 -7.09 -9.88 7.70
C ARG A 226 -7.66 -8.49 7.93
N LEU A 227 -8.03 -8.21 9.16
CA LEU A 227 -8.55 -6.91 9.53
C LEU A 227 -7.49 -5.82 9.32
N LEU A 228 -6.25 -6.10 9.72
CA LEU A 228 -5.15 -5.15 9.49
C LEU A 228 -4.94 -4.88 8.00
N HIS A 229 -5.02 -5.92 7.16
CA HIS A 229 -4.92 -5.79 5.71
C HIS A 229 -6.03 -4.87 5.16
N TYR A 230 -7.28 -5.16 5.50
CA TYR A 230 -8.44 -4.37 5.08
C TYR A 230 -8.35 -2.91 5.51
N LEU A 231 -7.98 -2.66 6.77
CA LEU A 231 -7.83 -1.31 7.31
C LEU A 231 -6.70 -0.53 6.64
N ARG A 232 -5.58 -1.18 6.29
CA ARG A 232 -4.51 -0.54 5.51
C ARG A 232 -4.97 -0.16 4.10
N VAL A 233 -5.81 -0.98 3.49
CA VAL A 233 -6.41 -0.65 2.17
C VAL A 233 -7.34 0.55 2.30
N LEU A 234 -8.17 0.62 3.35
CA LEU A 234 -9.01 1.80 3.61
C LEU A 234 -8.17 3.07 3.79
N ASP A 235 -7.10 3.00 4.58
CA ASP A 235 -6.17 4.11 4.79
C ASP A 235 -5.51 4.58 3.48
N GLN A 236 -5.14 3.66 2.59
CA GLN A 236 -4.53 4.02 1.29
C GLN A 236 -5.50 4.68 0.31
N VAL A 237 -6.78 4.30 0.31
CA VAL A 237 -7.78 4.78 -0.67
C VAL A 237 -8.37 6.14 -0.27
N GLN A 238 -8.38 6.48 1.03
CA GLN A 238 -8.98 7.73 1.55
C GLN A 238 -8.02 8.95 1.56
N VAL A 239 -6.73 8.77 1.22
CA VAL A 239 -5.68 9.81 1.18
C VAL A 239 -5.53 10.45 -0.21
#